data_AF-A0A7J7KZJ0-F1
#
_entry.id   AF-A0A7J7KZJ0-F1
#
_cell.length_a   1.000
_cell.length_b   1.000
_cell.length_c   1.000
_cell.angle_alpha   90.00
_cell.angle_beta   90.00
_cell.angle_gamma   90.00
#
_symmetry.space_group_name_H-M   'P 1'
#
loop_
_entity.id
_entity.type
_entity.pdbx_description
1 polymer ?
#
loop_
_entity_poly.entity_id
_entity_poly.type
_entity_poly.pdbx_seq_one_letter_code
_entity_poly.pdbx_strand_id
1 'polypeptide(L)'
;MCTLEKRADLVSLPLPTIAVVSGHTAAGGFLIAISHDYVLMRKDRGFLYMSELNIGLTIPQYVLKFLRSKIVSPMALRNVVLRASKLNAKEAMAMGIEDSAHDTQEEILEAALRLGGVGIQKM
;
A
#
# COMPACT_ATOMS: atom_id res chain seq x y z
N MET A 1 5.16 19.71 -0.78
CA MET A 1 6.16 19.54 0.29
C MET A 1 5.54 18.96 1.57
N CYS A 2 4.42 19.49 2.07
CA CYS A 2 3.76 19.05 3.31
C CYS A 2 3.35 17.55 3.39
N THR A 3 3.01 16.88 2.27
CA THR A 3 2.62 15.45 2.31
C THR A 3 3.78 14.47 2.38
N LEU A 4 5.02 14.92 2.15
CA LEU A 4 6.20 14.05 2.12
C LEU A 4 6.76 13.78 3.51
N GLU A 5 6.74 14.77 4.40
CA GLU A 5 7.21 14.64 5.79
C GLU A 5 6.49 13.46 6.46
N LYS A 6 5.16 13.44 6.38
CA LYS A 6 4.33 12.39 7.00
C LYS A 6 4.65 10.96 6.53
N ARG A 7 5.20 10.78 5.32
CA ARG A 7 5.57 9.43 4.80
C ARG A 7 6.97 9.03 5.21
N ALA A 8 7.90 9.99 5.20
CA ALA A 8 9.25 9.76 5.69
C ALA A 8 9.22 9.37 7.17
N ASP A 9 8.37 10.04 7.95
CA ASP A 9 8.15 9.73 9.36
C ASP A 9 7.72 8.27 9.53
N LEU A 10 6.70 7.81 8.78
CA LEU A 10 6.20 6.42 8.83
C LEU A 10 7.29 5.38 8.51
N VAL A 11 8.07 5.59 7.46
CA VAL A 11 9.13 4.66 7.06
C VAL A 11 10.30 4.66 8.04
N SER A 12 10.48 5.75 8.79
CA SER A 12 11.57 5.91 9.76
C SER A 12 11.20 5.49 11.19
N LEU A 13 9.96 5.03 11.43
CA LEU A 13 9.53 4.61 12.75
C LEU A 13 10.34 3.41 13.25
N PRO A 14 10.79 3.40 14.52
CA PRO A 14 11.50 2.25 15.10
C PRO A 14 10.55 1.10 15.49
N LEU A 15 9.32 1.09 14.94
CA LEU A 15 8.27 0.13 15.25
C LEU A 15 7.62 -0.33 13.94
N PRO A 16 7.30 -1.63 13.80
CA PRO A 16 6.62 -2.13 12.62
C PRO A 16 5.21 -1.53 12.50
N THR A 17 4.85 -1.11 11.30
CA THR A 17 3.56 -0.48 10.99
C THR A 17 2.76 -1.32 10.00
N ILE A 18 1.44 -1.38 10.21
CA ILE A 18 0.51 -2.21 9.42
C ILE A 18 -0.59 -1.30 8.85
N ALA A 19 -0.72 -1.26 7.52
CA ALA A 19 -1.82 -0.60 6.84
C ALA A 19 -2.97 -1.58 6.61
N VAL A 20 -4.17 -1.24 7.09
CA VAL A 20 -5.39 -2.00 6.85
C VAL A 20 -6.26 -1.26 5.82
N VAL A 21 -6.40 -1.83 4.63
CA VAL A 21 -7.13 -1.26 3.50
C VAL A 21 -8.52 -1.90 3.41
N SER A 22 -9.52 -1.22 3.96
CA SER A 22 -10.91 -1.67 3.96
C SER A 22 -11.71 -1.21 2.74
N GLY A 23 -11.14 -0.37 1.88
CA GLY A 23 -11.85 0.27 0.78
C GLY A 23 -10.95 0.80 -0.34
N HIS A 24 -11.44 1.84 -1.02
CA HIS A 24 -10.71 2.45 -2.13
C HIS A 24 -9.60 3.35 -1.61
N THR A 25 -8.37 3.00 -1.97
CA THR A 25 -7.17 3.73 -1.56
C THR A 25 -6.45 4.22 -2.81
N ALA A 26 -6.69 5.49 -3.13
CA ALA A 26 -6.25 6.13 -4.37
C ALA A 26 -5.11 7.13 -4.13
N ALA A 27 -4.23 7.29 -5.12
CA ALA A 27 -3.22 8.35 -5.21
C ALA A 27 -2.43 8.54 -3.90
N GLY A 28 -2.67 9.64 -3.20
CA GLY A 28 -2.00 9.95 -1.94
C GLY A 28 -2.23 8.90 -0.85
N GLY A 29 -3.42 8.30 -0.79
CA GLY A 29 -3.74 7.21 0.13
C GLY A 29 -3.00 5.93 -0.21
N PHE A 30 -2.84 5.62 -1.49
CA PHE A 30 -2.03 4.47 -1.92
C PHE A 30 -0.58 4.64 -1.48
N LEU A 31 -0.02 5.83 -1.69
CA LEU A 31 1.34 6.12 -1.26
C LEU A 31 1.54 6.03 0.25
N ILE A 32 0.54 6.39 1.07
CA ILE A 32 0.58 6.19 2.52
C ILE A 32 0.48 4.70 2.86
N ALA A 33 -0.43 3.95 2.23
CA ALA A 33 -0.57 2.51 2.46
C ALA A 33 0.74 1.77 2.21
N ILE A 34 1.38 2.00 1.05
CA ILE A 34 2.67 1.35 0.76
C ILE A 34 3.82 1.88 1.62
N SER A 35 3.66 3.00 2.34
CA SER A 35 4.70 3.49 3.26
C SER A 35 4.80 2.63 4.51
N HIS A 36 3.77 1.83 4.82
CA HIS A 36 3.79 0.90 5.94
C HIS A 36 4.67 -0.32 5.61
N ASP A 37 5.01 -1.09 6.64
CA ASP A 37 5.79 -2.31 6.49
C ASP A 37 4.94 -3.44 5.94
N TYR A 38 3.70 -3.54 6.42
CA TYR A 38 2.72 -4.53 5.97
C TYR A 38 1.46 -3.85 5.44
N VAL A 39 0.90 -4.39 4.37
CA VAL A 39 -0.37 -3.96 3.78
C VAL A 39 -1.34 -5.15 3.75
N LEU A 40 -2.45 -5.00 4.46
CA LEU A 40 -3.55 -5.95 4.50
C LEU A 40 -4.73 -5.34 3.74
N MET A 41 -5.39 -6.12 2.88
CA MET A 41 -6.56 -5.61 2.15
C MET A 41 -7.81 -6.47 2.27
N ARG A 42 -8.98 -5.81 2.19
CA ARG A 42 -10.27 -6.51 2.11
C ARG A 42 -10.56 -6.95 0.67
N LYS A 43 -10.91 -8.22 0.46
CA LYS A 43 -11.03 -8.81 -0.87
C LYS A 43 -12.16 -8.23 -1.73
N ASP A 44 -13.30 -7.93 -1.12
CA ASP A 44 -14.53 -7.54 -1.83
C ASP A 44 -14.58 -6.04 -2.19
N ARG A 45 -13.93 -5.17 -1.41
CA ARG A 45 -14.00 -3.70 -1.56
C ARG A 45 -12.66 -2.97 -1.56
N GLY A 46 -11.56 -3.68 -1.29
CA GLY A 46 -10.24 -3.09 -1.31
C GLY A 46 -9.76 -2.83 -2.73
N PHE A 47 -9.28 -1.61 -2.97
CA PHE A 47 -8.65 -1.25 -4.24
C PHE A 47 -7.46 -0.33 -4.04
N LEU A 48 -6.35 -0.63 -4.71
CA LEU A 48 -5.13 0.17 -4.71
C LEU A 48 -4.84 0.71 -6.10
N TYR A 49 -4.66 2.04 -6.22
CA TYR A 49 -4.32 2.65 -7.51
C TYR A 49 -3.76 4.06 -7.41
N MET A 50 -3.01 4.44 -8.45
CA MET A 50 -2.67 5.83 -8.73
C MET A 50 -3.73 6.41 -9.68
N SER A 51 -4.31 7.56 -9.33
CA SER A 51 -5.35 8.21 -10.15
C SER A 51 -4.81 9.35 -11.00
N GLU A 52 -3.57 9.78 -10.77
CA GLU A 52 -2.96 10.97 -11.34
C GLU A 52 -2.97 10.95 -12.88
N LEU A 53 -2.59 9.84 -13.51
CA LEU A 53 -2.63 9.76 -14.98
C LEU A 53 -4.06 9.81 -15.54
N ASN A 54 -5.04 9.26 -14.83
CA ASN A 54 -6.45 9.26 -15.28
C ASN A 54 -7.02 10.68 -15.35
N ILE A 55 -6.45 11.62 -14.57
CA ILE A 55 -6.85 13.03 -14.55
C ILE A 55 -5.82 13.95 -15.24
N GLY A 56 -4.88 13.38 -16.00
CA GLY A 56 -3.89 14.14 -16.77
C GLY A 56 -2.79 14.81 -15.93
N LEU A 57 -2.62 14.41 -14.67
CA LEU A 57 -1.56 14.93 -13.82
C LEU A 57 -0.24 14.17 -14.04
N THR A 58 0.85 14.94 -14.06
CA THR A 58 2.19 14.37 -14.10
C THR A 58 2.58 13.86 -12.72
N ILE A 59 3.01 12.60 -12.64
CA ILE A 59 3.51 12.02 -11.39
C ILE A 59 4.89 12.64 -11.09
N PRO A 60 5.07 13.30 -9.93
CA PRO A 60 6.36 13.90 -9.58
C PRO A 60 7.49 12.86 -9.45
N GLN A 61 8.71 13.26 -9.79
CA GLN A 61 9.88 12.36 -9.77
C GLN A 61 10.13 11.72 -8.40
N TYR A 62 9.88 12.44 -7.30
CA TYR A 62 10.05 11.90 -5.96
C TYR A 62 9.06 10.76 -5.66
N VAL A 63 7.82 10.84 -6.18
CA VAL A 63 6.82 9.77 -6.04
C VAL A 63 7.26 8.55 -6.81
N LEU A 64 7.75 8.73 -8.05
CA LEU A 64 8.27 7.63 -8.86
C LEU A 64 9.46 6.93 -8.20
N LYS A 65 10.39 7.70 -7.60
CA LYS A 65 11.53 7.14 -6.87
C LYS A 65 11.07 6.31 -5.67
N PHE A 66 10.08 6.82 -4.92
CA PHE A 66 9.48 6.11 -3.79
C PHE A 66 8.73 4.83 -4.21
N LEU A 67 7.93 4.90 -5.28
CA LEU A 67 7.24 3.72 -5.83
C LEU A 67 8.25 2.65 -6.27
N ARG A 68 9.36 3.05 -6.90
CA ARG A 68 10.44 2.14 -7.29
C ARG A 68 11.15 1.48 -6.12
N SER A 69 11.24 2.15 -4.96
CA SER A 69 11.87 1.55 -3.77
C SER A 69 10.98 0.54 -3.06
N LYS A 70 9.65 0.65 -3.18
CA LYS A 70 8.70 -0.24 -2.49
C LYS A 70 8.10 -1.31 -3.39
N ILE A 71 7.90 -1.04 -4.68
CA ILE A 71 7.40 -2.02 -5.64
C ILE A 71 8.58 -2.67 -6.35
N VAL A 72 8.97 -3.86 -5.89
CA VAL A 72 10.15 -4.59 -6.40
C VAL A 72 9.94 -5.09 -7.83
N SER A 73 8.71 -5.47 -8.19
CA SER A 73 8.38 -5.99 -9.52
C SER A 73 8.27 -4.86 -10.56
N PRO A 74 9.11 -4.86 -11.63
CA PRO A 74 9.00 -3.88 -12.70
C PRO A 74 7.65 -3.93 -13.44
N MET A 75 7.05 -5.13 -13.54
CA MET A 75 5.73 -5.31 -14.14
C MET A 75 4.63 -4.69 -13.29
N ALA A 76 4.69 -4.88 -11.97
CA ALA A 76 3.76 -4.26 -11.04
C ALA A 76 3.87 -2.74 -11.08
N LEU A 77 5.10 -2.21 -11.06
CA LEU A 77 5.36 -0.78 -11.16
C LEU A 77 4.79 -0.20 -12.47
N ARG A 78 4.96 -0.89 -13.60
CA ARG A 78 4.38 -0.48 -14.89
C ARG A 78 2.84 -0.44 -14.84
N ASN A 79 2.20 -1.43 -14.21
CA ASN A 79 0.74 -1.46 -14.07
C ASN A 79 0.23 -0.28 -13.23
N VAL A 80 0.88 -0.02 -12.11
CA VAL A 80 0.50 1.08 -11.21
C VAL A 80 0.76 2.43 -11.85
N VAL A 81 1.96 2.64 -12.42
CA VAL A 81 2.42 3.96 -12.86
C VAL A 81 1.96 4.28 -14.27
N LEU A 82 2.13 3.39 -15.24
CA LEU A 82 1.91 3.70 -16.66
C LEU A 82 0.50 3.35 -17.12
N ARG A 83 -0.14 2.35 -16.50
CA ARG A 83 -1.51 1.94 -16.83
C ARG A 83 -2.56 2.52 -15.90
N ALA A 84 -2.15 3.15 -14.79
CA ALA A 84 -3.04 3.62 -13.72
C ALA A 84 -4.08 2.55 -13.32
N SER A 85 -3.64 1.28 -13.32
CA SER A 85 -4.53 0.14 -13.13
C SER A 85 -5.11 0.13 -11.72
N LYS A 86 -6.41 -0.15 -11.64
CA LYS A 86 -7.11 -0.33 -10.38
C LYS A 86 -6.94 -1.76 -9.89
N LEU A 87 -6.05 -1.96 -8.93
CA LEU A 87 -5.70 -3.30 -8.43
C LEU A 87 -6.70 -3.74 -7.36
N ASN A 88 -7.34 -4.88 -7.57
CA ASN A 88 -8.05 -5.58 -6.51
C ASN A 88 -7.09 -6.41 -5.63
N ALA A 89 -7.58 -7.00 -4.53
CA ALA A 89 -6.72 -7.74 -3.58
C ALA A 89 -5.98 -8.92 -4.22
N LYS A 90 -6.63 -9.65 -5.13
CA LYS A 90 -5.98 -10.76 -5.84
C LYS A 90 -4.81 -10.28 -6.70
N GLU A 91 -5.00 -9.17 -7.41
CA GLU A 91 -3.95 -8.58 -8.24
C GLU A 91 -2.82 -7.97 -7.42
N ALA A 92 -3.15 -7.26 -6.33
CA ALA A 92 -2.18 -6.65 -5.43
C ALA A 92 -1.30 -7.72 -4.74
N MET A 93 -1.90 -8.82 -4.27
CA MET A 93 -1.19 -9.97 -3.72
C MET A 93 -0.28 -10.63 -4.76
N ALA A 94 -0.78 -10.88 -5.99
CA ALA A 94 0.02 -11.47 -7.07
C ALA A 94 1.21 -10.57 -7.49
N MET A 95 1.08 -9.26 -7.30
CA MET A 95 2.13 -8.28 -7.58
C MET A 95 3.09 -8.05 -6.41
N GLY A 96 2.83 -8.66 -5.24
CA GLY A 96 3.61 -8.47 -4.01
C GLY A 96 3.52 -7.06 -3.43
N ILE A 97 2.41 -6.35 -3.68
CA ILE A 97 2.12 -5.03 -3.12
C ILE A 97 1.36 -5.16 -1.78
N GLU A 98 0.64 -6.27 -1.62
CA GLU A 98 -0.14 -6.62 -0.44
C GLU A 98 0.39 -7.92 0.17
N ASP A 99 0.40 -8.00 1.50
CA ASP A 99 0.86 -9.16 2.26
C ASP A 99 -0.23 -10.21 2.48
N SER A 100 -1.46 -9.79 2.81
CA SER A 100 -2.58 -10.74 2.90
C SER A 100 -3.96 -10.09 2.76
N ALA A 101 -4.87 -10.86 2.18
CA ALA A 101 -6.23 -10.43 1.88
C ALA A 101 -7.27 -11.22 2.68
N HIS A 102 -8.30 -10.54 3.18
CA HIS A 102 -9.37 -11.13 4.02
C HIS A 102 -10.76 -10.76 3.53
N ASP A 103 -11.78 -11.56 3.85
CA ASP A 103 -13.12 -11.40 3.31
C ASP A 103 -13.93 -10.36 4.12
N THR A 104 -13.73 -10.30 5.44
CA THR A 104 -14.45 -9.38 6.34
C THR A 104 -13.55 -8.34 6.99
N GLN A 105 -14.17 -7.28 7.54
CA GLN A 105 -13.45 -6.23 8.26
C GLN A 105 -12.97 -6.72 9.64
N GLU A 106 -13.69 -7.65 10.24
CA GLU A 106 -13.33 -8.28 11.50
C GLU A 106 -12.10 -9.18 11.32
N GLU A 107 -12.08 -10.01 10.27
CA GLU A 107 -10.96 -10.89 9.95
C GLU A 107 -9.67 -10.12 9.67
N ILE A 108 -9.74 -9.04 8.88
CA ILE A 108 -8.56 -8.25 8.54
C ILE A 108 -7.98 -7.54 9.77
N LEU A 109 -8.84 -7.08 10.68
CA LEU A 109 -8.41 -6.46 11.92
C LEU A 109 -7.79 -7.49 12.85
N GLU A 110 -8.39 -8.67 12.98
CA GLU A 110 -7.82 -9.77 13.76
C GLU A 110 -6.46 -10.22 13.19
N ALA A 111 -6.33 -10.29 11.87
CA ALA A 111 -5.05 -10.57 11.20
C ALA A 111 -4.01 -9.49 11.48
N ALA A 112 -4.39 -8.21 11.42
CA ALA A 112 -3.50 -7.08 11.74
C ALA A 112 -3.03 -7.13 13.20
N LEU A 113 -3.93 -7.39 14.15
CA LEU A 113 -3.60 -7.52 15.56
C LEU A 113 -2.69 -8.71 15.83
N ARG A 114 -2.92 -9.85 15.17
CA ARG A 114 -2.03 -11.02 15.24
C ARG A 114 -0.64 -10.71 14.71
N LEU A 115 -0.54 -10.05 13.55
CA LEU A 115 0.73 -9.61 12.98
C LEU A 115 1.48 -8.65 13.93
N GLY A 116 0.78 -7.68 14.51
CA GLY A 116 1.33 -6.76 15.49
C GLY A 116 1.81 -7.45 16.78
N GLY A 117 1.02 -8.39 17.31
CA GLY A 117 1.38 -9.16 18.50
C GLY A 117 2.58 -10.10 18.29
N VAL A 118 2.67 -10.74 17.12
CA VAL A 118 3.81 -11.60 16.76
C VAL A 118 5.08 -10.78 16.53
N GLY A 119 4.97 -9.56 16.01
CA GLY A 119 6.09 -8.63 15.84
C GLY A 119 6.69 -8.14 17.16
N ILE A 120 5.86 -7.98 18.21
CA ILE A 120 6.31 -7.56 19.55
C ILE A 120 7.11 -8.68 20.26
N GLN A 121 6.81 -9.95 20.01
CA GLN A 121 7.48 -11.08 20.67
C GLN A 121 8.87 -11.42 20.10
N LYS A 122 9.23 -10.88 18.93
CA LYS A 122 10.48 -11.17 18.21
C LYS A 122 11.52 -10.03 18.25
N MET A 123 11.23 -8.93 18.94
CA MET A 123 12.19 -7.85 19.23
C MET A 123 12.90 -8.09 20.56
#